data_AF-A0A1S2ZY84-F1
#
_entry.id   AF-A0A1S2ZY84-F1
#
_cell.length_a   1.000
_cell.length_b   1.000
_cell.length_c   1.000
_cell.angle_alpha   90.00
_cell.angle_beta   90.00
_cell.angle_gamma   90.00
#
_symmetry.space_group_name_H-M   'P 1'
#
loop_
_entity.id
_entity.type
_entity.pdbx_description
1 polymer ?
#
loop_
_entity_poly.entity_id
_entity_poly.type
_entity_poly.pdbx_seq_one_letter_code
_entity_poly.pdbx_strand_id
1 'polypeptide(L)'
;MKLVTVFMLSALPLYCSAGSGCQFIEDIVSKTIDASMSPAEFTKDLEAYIETDAEENAFQKMKHLFNSQSKETLANIQEMMVISSPML
;
A
#
# COMPACT_ATOMS: atom_id res chain seq x y z
N MET A 1 35.70 5.67 -20.24
CA MET A 1 34.89 6.20 -19.12
C MET A 1 33.52 6.76 -19.55
N LYS A 2 32.92 6.30 -20.65
CA LYS A 2 31.54 6.67 -21.06
C LYS A 2 30.53 5.54 -20.79
N LEU A 3 30.95 4.29 -20.99
CA LEU A 3 30.10 3.11 -20.77
C LEU A 3 29.65 2.93 -19.32
N VAL A 4 30.54 3.15 -18.34
CA VAL A 4 30.19 3.06 -16.91
C VAL A 4 29.12 4.08 -16.54
N THR A 5 29.21 5.31 -17.06
CA THR A 5 28.23 6.36 -16.84
C THR A 5 26.88 6.02 -17.48
N VAL A 6 26.87 5.46 -18.70
CA VAL A 6 25.63 5.00 -19.36
C VAL A 6 24.97 3.88 -18.55
N PHE A 7 25.75 2.93 -18.03
CA PHE A 7 25.24 1.84 -17.18
C PHE A 7 24.65 2.35 -15.86
N MET A 8 25.31 3.31 -15.21
CA MET A 8 24.77 3.94 -14.00
C MET A 8 23.48 4.72 -14.31
N LEU A 9 23.45 5.48 -15.42
CA LEU A 9 22.27 6.24 -15.81
C LEU A 9 21.08 5.34 -16.18
N SER A 10 21.30 4.15 -16.73
CA SER A 10 20.22 3.18 -17.00
C SER A 10 19.69 2.47 -15.76
N ALA A 11 20.45 2.46 -14.66
CA ALA A 11 20.01 1.91 -13.39
C ALA A 11 19.21 2.95 -12.56
N LEU A 12 19.44 4.25 -12.77
CA LEU A 12 18.72 5.32 -12.06
C LEU A 12 17.18 5.22 -12.14
N PRO A 13 16.54 4.88 -13.27
CA PRO A 13 15.08 4.69 -13.32
C PRO A 13 14.59 3.55 -12.41
N LEU A 14 15.40 2.50 -12.22
CA LEU A 14 15.10 1.39 -11.32
C LEU A 14 15.29 1.80 -9.85
N TYR A 15 16.24 2.70 -9.56
CA TYR A 15 16.39 3.32 -8.24
C TYR A 15 15.36 4.43 -7.95
N CYS A 16 14.74 5.02 -8.98
CA CYS A 16 13.72 6.06 -8.86
C CYS A 16 12.29 5.53 -9.06
N SER A 17 12.06 4.21 -8.92
CA SER A 17 10.71 3.66 -8.93
C SER A 17 10.00 4.08 -7.65
N ALA A 18 9.12 5.08 -7.74
CA ALA A 18 8.32 5.60 -6.65
C ALA A 18 7.32 4.52 -6.18
N GLY A 19 7.49 4.08 -4.94
CA GLY A 19 6.69 3.06 -4.26
C GLY A 19 7.06 3.06 -2.78
N SER A 20 6.38 2.28 -1.95
CA SER A 20 6.60 2.31 -0.49
C SER A 20 7.96 1.76 -0.04
N GLY A 21 8.71 1.14 -0.95
CA GLY A 21 9.93 0.39 -0.66
C GLY A 21 9.69 -0.97 0.01
N CYS A 22 8.43 -1.33 0.27
CA CYS A 22 8.03 -2.56 0.94
C CYS A 22 6.80 -3.18 0.26
N GLN A 23 6.98 -4.30 -0.45
CA GLN A 23 5.89 -4.97 -1.17
C GLN A 23 4.68 -5.30 -0.27
N PHE A 24 4.94 -5.71 0.97
CA PHE A 24 3.88 -6.01 1.93
C PHE A 24 2.97 -4.80 2.21
N ILE A 25 3.56 -3.61 2.35
CA ILE A 25 2.78 -2.38 2.60
C ILE A 25 1.97 -2.00 1.36
N GLU A 26 2.55 -2.15 0.17
CA GLU A 26 1.83 -1.90 -1.10
C GLU A 26 0.62 -2.83 -1.25
N ASP A 27 0.80 -4.11 -0.94
CA ASP A 27 -0.25 -5.11 -1.01
C ASP A 27 -1.37 -4.82 0.00
N ILE A 28 -1.03 -4.45 1.24
CA ILE A 28 -2.02 -4.09 2.28
C ILE A 28 -2.77 -2.82 1.91
N VAL A 29 -2.10 -1.81 1.36
CA VAL A 29 -2.77 -0.59 0.86
C VAL A 29 -3.76 -0.95 -0.26
N SER A 30 -3.34 -1.75 -1.23
CA SER A 30 -4.20 -2.19 -2.33
C SER A 30 -5.44 -2.93 -1.82
N LYS A 31 -5.28 -3.83 -0.85
CA LYS A 31 -6.39 -4.56 -0.21
C LYS A 31 -7.29 -3.64 0.63
N THR A 32 -6.71 -2.64 1.28
CA THR A 32 -7.45 -1.66 2.10
C THR A 32 -8.41 -0.85 1.23
N ILE A 33 -7.95 -0.39 0.06
CA ILE A 33 -8.77 0.43 -0.85
C ILE A 33 -9.68 -0.39 -1.79
N ASP A 34 -9.53 -1.71 -1.86
CA ASP A 34 -10.44 -2.57 -2.62
C ASP A 34 -11.81 -2.66 -1.93
N ALA A 35 -12.78 -1.88 -2.42
CA ALA A 35 -14.14 -1.85 -1.87
C ALA A 35 -14.90 -3.20 -1.98
N SER A 36 -14.43 -4.14 -2.79
CA SER A 36 -15.07 -5.47 -2.94
C SER A 36 -14.66 -6.47 -1.85
N MET A 37 -13.50 -6.25 -1.21
CA MET A 37 -13.00 -7.12 -0.15
C MET A 37 -13.79 -6.93 1.15
N SER A 38 -14.20 -8.03 1.77
CA SER A 38 -14.91 -7.97 3.05
C SER A 38 -13.98 -7.63 4.24
N PRO A 39 -14.50 -7.05 5.34
CA PRO A 39 -13.71 -6.82 6.55
C PRO A 39 -13.08 -8.08 7.12
N ALA A 40 -13.76 -9.22 7.05
CA ALA A 40 -13.29 -10.50 7.55
C ALA A 40 -12.13 -11.07 6.71
N GLU A 41 -12.23 -10.99 5.38
CA GLU A 41 -11.11 -11.39 4.50
C GLU A 41 -9.88 -10.52 4.74
N PHE A 42 -10.06 -9.21 4.88
CA PHE A 42 -8.96 -8.28 5.17
C PHE A 42 -8.27 -8.56 6.51
N THR A 43 -9.04 -8.84 7.57
CA THR A 43 -8.45 -9.17 8.89
C THR A 43 -7.73 -10.51 8.86
N LYS A 44 -8.26 -11.50 8.12
CA LYS A 44 -7.59 -12.78 7.94
C LYS A 44 -6.21 -12.65 7.29
N ASP A 45 -6.08 -11.76 6.29
CA ASP A 45 -4.79 -11.48 5.65
C ASP A 45 -3.76 -10.82 6.59
N LEU A 46 -4.22 -10.27 7.72
CA LEU A 46 -3.41 -9.60 8.75
C LEU A 46 -3.31 -10.42 10.05
N GLU A 47 -3.80 -11.67 10.07
CA GLU A 47 -3.89 -12.48 11.30
C GLU A 47 -2.54 -12.62 12.04
N ALA A 48 -1.43 -12.69 11.29
CA ALA A 48 -0.09 -12.79 11.85
C ALA A 48 0.37 -11.53 12.61
N TYR A 49 -0.35 -10.41 12.46
CA TYR A 49 -0.06 -9.11 13.08
C TYR A 49 -1.14 -8.67 14.06
N ILE A 50 -2.15 -9.50 14.30
CA ILE A 50 -3.25 -9.24 15.23
C ILE A 50 -3.06 -10.15 16.44
N GLU A 51 -2.76 -9.55 17.58
CA GLU A 51 -2.50 -10.26 18.83
C GLU A 51 -3.73 -10.29 19.74
N THR A 52 -4.67 -9.37 19.55
CA THR A 52 -5.82 -9.20 20.44
C THR A 52 -7.14 -9.01 19.70
N ASP A 53 -8.24 -9.41 20.34
CA ASP A 53 -9.60 -9.16 19.86
C ASP A 53 -9.88 -7.66 19.62
N ALA A 54 -9.22 -6.79 20.40
CA ALA A 54 -9.35 -5.34 20.25
C ALA A 54 -8.72 -4.84 18.93
N GLU A 55 -7.56 -5.37 18.56
CA GLU A 55 -6.91 -5.10 17.28
C GLU A 55 -7.72 -5.64 16.11
N GLU A 56 -8.22 -6.87 16.21
CA GLU A 56 -9.10 -7.45 15.18
C GLU A 56 -10.32 -6.57 14.96
N ASN A 57 -10.98 -6.13 16.03
CA ASN A 57 -12.13 -5.24 15.96
C ASN A 57 -11.78 -3.89 15.32
N ALA A 58 -10.60 -3.35 15.63
CA ALA A 58 -10.11 -2.11 15.02
C ALA A 58 -9.89 -2.26 13.51
N PHE A 59 -9.25 -3.33 13.06
CA PHE A 59 -9.03 -3.60 11.64
C PHE A 59 -10.33 -3.88 10.89
N GLN A 60 -11.29 -4.60 11.48
CA GLN A 60 -12.61 -4.79 10.87
C GLN A 60 -13.36 -3.47 10.71
N LYS A 61 -13.36 -2.61 11.74
CA LYS A 61 -13.98 -1.28 11.68
C LYS A 61 -13.29 -0.40 10.65
N MET A 62 -11.96 -0.39 10.62
CA MET A 62 -11.17 0.35 9.65
C MET A 62 -11.56 -0.08 8.24
N LYS A 63 -11.54 -1.38 7.93
CA LYS A 63 -11.91 -1.87 6.60
C LYS A 63 -13.35 -1.55 6.24
N HIS A 64 -14.28 -1.68 7.18
CA HIS A 64 -15.68 -1.30 6.97
C HIS A 64 -15.83 0.19 6.59
N LEU A 65 -15.05 1.08 7.21
CA LEU A 65 -15.04 2.51 6.87
C LEU A 65 -14.48 2.77 5.46
N PHE A 66 -13.46 2.04 5.03
CA PHE A 66 -12.95 2.14 3.65
C PHE A 66 -13.98 1.68 2.62
N ASN A 67 -14.71 0.60 2.90
CA ASN A 67 -15.75 0.10 2.01
C ASN A 67 -16.94 1.07 1.84
N SER A 68 -17.14 2.00 2.79
CA SER A 68 -18.17 3.03 2.70
C SER A 68 -17.71 4.32 1.99
N GLN A 69 -16.41 4.43 1.64
CA GLN A 69 -15.88 5.59 0.92
C GLN A 69 -16.32 5.59 -0.55
N SER A 70 -16.30 6.78 -1.16
CA SER A 70 -16.55 6.92 -2.60
C SER A 70 -15.40 6.34 -3.43
N LYS A 71 -15.68 5.92 -4.67
CA LYS A 71 -14.64 5.48 -5.61
C LYS A 71 -13.55 6.54 -5.83
N GLU A 72 -13.93 7.82 -5.87
CA GLU A 72 -13.01 8.93 -6.01
C GLU A 72 -12.09 9.05 -4.78
N THR A 73 -12.64 8.93 -3.58
CA THR A 73 -11.86 8.96 -2.34
C THR A 73 -10.86 7.80 -2.29
N LEU A 74 -11.28 6.59 -2.64
CA LEU A 74 -10.41 5.40 -2.67
C LEU A 74 -9.28 5.55 -3.70
N ALA A 75 -9.58 6.09 -4.89
CA ALA A 75 -8.57 6.41 -5.90
C ALA A 75 -7.58 7.48 -5.42
N ASN A 76 -8.06 8.53 -4.74
CA ASN A 76 -7.20 9.58 -4.19
C ASN A 76 -6.25 9.06 -3.10
N ILE A 77 -6.65 8.03 -2.33
CA ILE A 77 -5.77 7.39 -1.34
C ILE A 77 -4.63 6.63 -2.03
N GLN A 78 -4.91 5.98 -3.17
CA GLN A 78 -3.88 5.35 -3.99
C GLN A 78 -2.85 6.39 -4.47
N GLU A 79 -3.31 7.53 -4.99
CA GLU A 79 -2.43 8.63 -5.42
C GLU A 79 -1.63 9.22 -4.24
N MET A 80 -2.25 9.37 -3.07
CA MET A 80 -1.56 9.83 -1.86
C MET A 80 -0.39 8.92 -1.48
N MET A 81 -0.54 7.61 -1.62
CA MET A 81 0.52 6.64 -1.31
C MET A 81 1.68 6.67 -2.32
N VAL A 82 1.40 7.00 -3.58
CA VAL A 82 2.45 7.22 -4.60
C VAL A 82 3.20 8.53 -4.33
N ILE A 83 2.50 9.57 -3.87
CA ILE A 83 3.08 10.90 -3.58
C ILE A 83 3.87 10.91 -2.26
N SER A 84 3.47 10.13 -1.25
CA SER A 84 4.08 10.11 0.09
C SER A 84 5.35 9.27 0.20
N SER A 85 5.78 8.61 -0.89
CA SER A 85 7.08 7.95 -1.00
C SER A 85 8.08 8.71 -1.89
N PRO A 86 8.42 9.98 -1.58
CA PRO A 86 9.59 10.60 -2.18
C PRO A 86 10.84 10.00 -1.52
N MET A 87 11.57 9.21 -2.30
CA MET A 87 13.04 9.24 -2.38
C MET A 87 13.75 9.47 -1.03
N LEU A 88 13.99 8.40 -0.27
CA LEU A 88 14.98 8.35 0.81
C LEU A 88 15.89 7.15 0.63
#